data_AF-A0A7K2MKA3-F1
#
_entry.id   AF-A0A7K2MKA3-F1
#
_cell.length_a   1.000
_cell.length_b   1.000
_cell.length_c   1.000
_cell.angle_alpha   90.00
_cell.angle_beta   90.00
_cell.angle_gamma   90.00
#
_symmetry.space_group_name_H-M   'P 1'
#
loop_
_entity.id
_entity.type
_entity.pdbx_description
1 polymer ?
#
loop_
_entity_poly.entity_id
_entity_poly.type
_entity_poly.pdbx_seq_one_letter_code
_entity_poly.pdbx_strand_id
1 'polypeptide(L)'
;MSIPFELPTEDRASSPYTGYTRAHWEAVADGLLWAAWRWSTPGRALLDLPGRPSRSGVRSDGLEGFARTFLAAGFRVAGADGADPHGWLDRYAEGLASGTRTPGRDDTESWPLILDHDVQGQPMVESASVALGLRLTAPWLWKNLDAGVQDRVEEWLRGALRHV
;
A
#
# COMPACT_ATOMS: atom_id res chain seq x y z
N MET A 1 6.95 22.59 12.33
CA MET A 1 6.40 21.69 11.30
C MET A 1 4.90 21.84 11.34
N SER A 2 4.27 22.24 10.23
CA SER A 2 2.81 22.21 10.12
C SER A 2 2.41 20.85 9.55
N ILE A 3 1.52 20.14 10.24
CA ILE A 3 0.94 18.90 9.73
C ILE A 3 0.03 19.30 8.54
N PRO A 4 0.11 18.64 7.37
CA PRO A 4 -0.59 19.08 6.17
C PRO A 4 -2.09 18.72 6.16
N PHE A 5 -2.63 18.31 7.31
CA PHE A 5 -4.02 17.93 7.51
C PHE A 5 -4.45 18.30 8.94
N GLU A 6 -5.75 18.51 9.13
CA GLU A 6 -6.33 18.89 10.41
C GLU A 6 -6.48 17.67 11.32
N LEU A 7 -6.13 17.84 12.60
CA LEU A 7 -6.37 16.86 13.64
C LEU A 7 -7.65 17.22 14.41
N PRO A 8 -8.43 16.23 14.89
CA PRO A 8 -9.53 16.49 15.81
C PRO A 8 -9.06 17.21 17.08
N THR A 9 -9.99 17.77 17.84
CA THR A 9 -9.68 18.29 19.18
C THR A 9 -9.25 17.15 20.11
N GLU A 10 -8.23 17.40 20.92
CA GLU A 10 -7.75 16.46 21.93
C GLU A 10 -8.87 16.06 22.91
N ASP A 11 -8.96 14.78 23.23
CA ASP A 11 -9.81 14.23 24.28
C ASP A 11 -8.95 13.66 25.42
N ARG A 12 -8.71 14.51 26.42
CA ARG A 12 -7.95 14.16 27.62
C ARG A 12 -8.74 13.32 28.62
N ALA A 13 -10.04 13.12 28.42
CA ALA A 13 -10.83 12.25 29.28
C ALA A 13 -10.61 10.78 28.90
N SER A 14 -10.66 10.45 27.60
CA SER A 14 -10.41 9.07 27.11
C SER A 14 -8.93 8.76 26.86
N SER A 15 -8.09 9.78 26.63
CA SER A 15 -6.64 9.65 26.43
C SER A 15 -5.87 10.68 27.26
N PRO A 16 -5.63 10.42 28.57
CA PRO A 16 -5.13 11.45 29.49
C PRO A 16 -3.76 12.04 29.12
N TYR A 17 -2.87 11.21 28.57
CA TYR A 17 -1.48 11.62 28.33
C TYR A 17 -1.26 12.32 26.99
N THR A 18 -1.99 11.95 25.94
CA THR A 18 -1.79 12.51 24.60
C THR A 18 -2.99 13.31 24.10
N GLY A 19 -4.19 13.04 24.61
CA GLY A 19 -5.44 13.54 24.02
C GLY A 19 -5.83 12.84 22.72
N TYR A 20 -4.98 11.95 22.20
CA TYR A 20 -5.20 11.31 20.91
C TYR A 20 -6.07 10.07 21.07
N THR A 21 -7.11 10.05 20.26
CA THR A 21 -8.10 8.98 20.17
C THR A 21 -7.97 8.27 18.82
N ARG A 22 -8.82 7.27 18.59
CA ARG A 22 -8.95 6.63 17.28
C ARG A 22 -9.11 7.63 16.13
N ALA A 23 -9.92 8.67 16.31
CA ALA A 23 -10.15 9.69 15.29
C ALA A 23 -8.87 10.44 14.89
N HIS A 24 -7.93 10.64 15.82
CA HIS A 24 -6.64 11.24 15.50
C HIS A 24 -5.79 10.32 14.62
N TRP A 25 -5.78 9.02 14.91
CA TRP A 25 -5.04 8.04 14.12
C TRP A 25 -5.66 7.82 12.73
N GLU A 26 -6.99 7.89 12.62
CA GLU A 26 -7.69 7.87 11.33
C GLU A 26 -7.35 9.12 10.50
N ALA A 27 -7.35 10.31 11.10
CA ALA A 27 -6.93 11.54 10.43
C ALA A 27 -5.46 11.49 9.96
N VAL A 28 -4.57 10.94 10.79
CA VAL A 28 -3.17 10.72 10.42
C VAL A 28 -3.04 9.74 9.25
N ALA A 29 -3.75 8.62 9.28
CA ALA A 29 -3.75 7.65 8.19
C ALA A 29 -4.23 8.29 6.88
N ASP A 30 -5.38 8.98 6.91
CA ASP A 30 -5.96 9.65 5.75
C ASP A 30 -4.99 10.71 5.20
N GLY A 31 -4.37 11.50 6.08
CA GLY A 31 -3.39 12.52 5.71
C GLY A 31 -2.10 11.97 5.10
N LEU A 32 -1.56 10.88 5.66
CA LEU A 32 -0.38 10.20 5.11
C LEU A 32 -0.68 9.57 3.74
N LEU A 33 -1.84 8.93 3.58
CA LEU A 33 -2.31 8.38 2.31
C LEU A 33 -2.41 9.49 1.25
N TRP A 34 -3.12 10.58 1.56
CA TRP A 34 -3.21 11.73 0.66
C TRP A 34 -1.84 12.28 0.28
N ALA A 35 -0.93 12.39 1.24
CA ALA A 35 0.41 12.90 0.98
C ALA A 35 1.21 12.00 0.02
N ALA A 36 1.14 10.68 0.19
CA ALA A 36 1.86 9.70 -0.60
C ALA A 36 1.30 9.56 -2.02
N TRP A 37 -0.03 9.54 -2.17
CA TRP A 37 -0.70 9.34 -3.45
C TRP A 37 -0.42 10.43 -4.50
N ARG A 38 0.13 11.59 -4.10
CA ARG A 38 0.63 12.63 -5.02
C ARG A 38 1.79 12.15 -5.91
N TRP A 39 2.47 11.09 -5.51
CA TRP A 39 3.64 10.53 -6.16
C TRP A 39 3.35 9.22 -6.92
N SER A 40 2.07 8.96 -7.17
CA SER A 40 1.64 7.77 -7.91
C SER A 40 2.13 7.80 -9.35
N THR A 41 2.57 6.65 -9.85
CA THR A 41 2.71 6.43 -11.30
C THR A 41 1.36 6.53 -12.00
N PRO A 42 1.31 6.80 -13.33
CA PRO A 42 0.06 6.92 -14.07
C PRO A 42 -0.90 5.74 -13.93
N GLY A 43 -0.36 4.52 -13.93
CA GLY A 43 -1.11 3.26 -13.73
C GLY A 43 -1.31 2.88 -12.27
N ARG A 44 -0.89 3.74 -11.33
CA ARG A 44 -1.02 3.59 -9.87
C ARG A 44 -0.31 2.38 -9.27
N ALA A 45 0.60 1.77 -10.01
CA ALA A 45 1.30 0.58 -9.56
C ALA A 45 2.39 0.88 -8.53
N LEU A 46 3.01 2.06 -8.57
CA LEU A 46 4.11 2.45 -7.70
C LEU A 46 3.87 3.85 -7.12
N LEU A 47 4.45 4.13 -5.95
CA LEU A 47 4.49 5.47 -5.36
C LEU A 47 5.94 5.96 -5.28
N ASP A 48 6.36 6.77 -6.25
CA ASP A 48 7.75 7.26 -6.40
C ASP A 48 8.00 8.47 -5.50
N LEU A 49 8.06 8.22 -4.19
CA LEU A 49 8.30 9.26 -3.19
C LEU A 49 9.64 10.00 -3.45
N PRO A 50 9.68 11.33 -3.27
CA PRO A 50 10.89 12.10 -3.56
C PRO A 50 11.97 11.80 -2.51
N GLY A 51 13.22 11.73 -2.95
CA GLY A 51 14.35 11.50 -2.07
C GLY A 51 15.47 10.76 -2.76
N ARG A 52 16.50 10.40 -1.99
CA ARG A 52 17.57 9.54 -2.46
C ARG A 52 17.06 8.09 -2.54
N PRO A 53 17.19 7.40 -3.69
CA PRO A 53 16.83 6.00 -3.78
C PRO A 53 17.62 5.14 -2.80
N SER A 54 17.00 4.06 -2.32
CA SER A 54 17.65 3.03 -1.52
C SER A 54 18.64 2.23 -2.37
N ARG A 55 19.34 1.29 -1.73
CA ARG A 55 20.23 0.35 -2.43
C ARG A 55 19.47 -0.63 -3.33
N SER A 56 18.17 -0.83 -3.09
CA SER A 56 17.32 -1.72 -3.89
C SER A 56 16.80 -1.04 -5.17
N GLY A 57 17.01 0.27 -5.29
CA GLY A 57 16.68 1.06 -6.48
C GLY A 57 15.25 1.57 -6.51
N VAL A 58 15.02 2.54 -7.40
CA VAL A 58 13.78 3.35 -7.47
C VAL A 58 12.52 2.49 -7.60
N ARG A 59 12.53 1.46 -8.47
CA ARG A 59 11.36 0.60 -8.68
C ARG A 59 10.97 -0.17 -7.42
N SER A 60 11.96 -0.66 -6.65
CA SER A 60 11.69 -1.35 -5.39
C SER A 60 11.16 -0.38 -4.34
N ASP A 61 11.70 0.85 -4.29
CA ASP A 61 11.22 1.89 -3.38
C ASP A 61 9.78 2.31 -3.71
N GLY A 62 9.43 2.39 -4.99
CA GLY A 62 8.07 2.65 -5.45
C GLY A 62 7.08 1.55 -5.04
N LEU A 63 7.50 0.28 -5.10
CA LEU A 63 6.70 -0.86 -4.60
C LEU A 63 6.55 -0.80 -3.09
N GLU A 64 7.60 -0.46 -2.35
CA GLU A 64 7.53 -0.23 -0.90
C GLU A 64 6.50 0.86 -0.58
N GLY A 65 6.55 1.98 -1.30
CA GLY A 65 5.58 3.06 -1.16
C GLY A 65 4.14 2.56 -1.37
N PHE A 66 3.90 1.80 -2.44
CA PHE A 66 2.60 1.18 -2.70
C PHE A 66 2.19 0.23 -1.56
N ALA A 67 3.05 -0.72 -1.18
CA ALA A 67 2.71 -1.80 -0.25
C ALA A 67 2.45 -1.28 1.17
N ARG A 68 3.28 -0.37 1.68
CA ARG A 68 3.11 0.18 3.04
C ARG A 68 1.92 1.10 3.17
N THR A 69 1.64 1.89 2.13
CA THR A 69 0.44 2.71 2.10
C THR A 69 -0.80 1.85 1.92
N PHE A 70 -0.74 0.77 1.12
CA PHE A 70 -1.83 -0.18 1.00
C PHE A 70 -2.17 -0.83 2.34
N LEU A 71 -1.16 -1.18 3.15
CA LEU A 71 -1.37 -1.70 4.49
C LEU A 71 -2.09 -0.67 5.39
N ALA A 72 -1.69 0.61 5.34
CA ALA A 72 -2.36 1.68 6.08
C ALA A 72 -3.82 1.85 5.64
N ALA A 73 -4.09 1.86 4.33
CA ALA A 73 -5.45 1.92 3.78
C ALA A 73 -6.27 0.68 4.16
N GLY A 74 -5.64 -0.50 4.16
CA GLY A 74 -6.27 -1.76 4.55
C GLY A 74 -6.76 -1.73 6.00
N PHE A 75 -5.92 -1.30 6.95
CA PHE A 75 -6.35 -1.12 8.34
C PHE A 75 -7.43 -0.04 8.47
N ARG A 76 -7.30 1.08 7.75
CA ARG A 76 -8.22 2.21 7.81
C ARG A 76 -9.63 1.84 7.34
N VAL A 77 -9.75 1.07 6.25
CA VAL A 77 -11.03 0.65 5.67
C VAL A 77 -11.60 -0.53 6.43
N ALA A 78 -10.79 -1.54 6.77
CA ALA A 78 -11.26 -2.70 7.53
C ALA A 78 -11.73 -2.30 8.94
N GLY A 79 -11.02 -1.38 9.60
CA GLY A 79 -11.43 -0.85 10.90
C GLY A 79 -12.76 -0.08 10.83
N ALA A 80 -13.13 0.44 9.66
CA ALA A 80 -14.37 1.16 9.41
C ALA A 80 -15.43 0.30 8.70
N ASP A 81 -15.31 -1.02 8.78
CA ASP A 81 -16.24 -1.99 8.20
C ASP A 81 -16.50 -1.78 6.70
N GLY A 82 -15.45 -1.41 5.97
CA GLY A 82 -15.51 -1.20 4.53
C GLY A 82 -15.86 0.23 4.10
N ALA A 83 -16.13 1.13 5.05
CA ALA A 83 -16.33 2.53 4.69
C ALA A 83 -15.02 3.13 4.16
N ASP A 84 -15.02 3.47 2.87
CA ASP A 84 -13.88 4.06 2.15
C ASP A 84 -14.26 5.41 1.54
N PRO A 85 -14.41 6.47 2.37
CA PRO A 85 -14.91 7.77 1.91
C PRO A 85 -13.97 8.47 0.91
N HIS A 86 -12.71 8.03 0.81
CA HIS A 86 -11.70 8.61 -0.08
C HIS A 86 -11.47 7.77 -1.34
N GLY A 87 -12.12 6.61 -1.44
CA GLY A 87 -11.99 5.66 -2.56
C GLY A 87 -10.57 5.12 -2.70
N TRP A 88 -9.89 4.80 -1.60
CA TRP A 88 -8.55 4.25 -1.61
C TRP A 88 -8.48 2.88 -2.29
N LEU A 89 -9.43 1.98 -2.00
CA LEU A 89 -9.41 0.60 -2.49
C LEU A 89 -9.45 0.53 -4.01
N ASP A 90 -10.22 1.39 -4.68
CA ASP A 90 -10.27 1.46 -6.14
C ASP A 90 -8.90 1.85 -6.74
N ARG A 91 -8.17 2.76 -6.08
CA ARG A 91 -6.81 3.14 -6.52
C ARG A 91 -5.83 1.97 -6.38
N TYR A 92 -5.93 1.23 -5.28
CA TYR A 92 -5.11 0.03 -5.07
C TYR A 92 -5.49 -1.10 -6.04
N ALA A 93 -6.76 -1.23 -6.43
CA ALA A 93 -7.22 -2.17 -7.45
C ALA A 93 -6.57 -1.89 -8.81
N GLU A 94 -6.57 -0.61 -9.26
CA GLU A 94 -5.90 -0.18 -10.49
C GLU A 94 -4.39 -0.47 -10.44
N GLY A 95 -3.75 -0.17 -9.30
CA GLY A 95 -2.33 -0.41 -9.11
C GLY A 95 -1.94 -1.89 -9.11
N LEU A 96 -2.74 -2.74 -8.46
CA LEU A 96 -2.59 -4.21 -8.52
C LEU A 96 -2.68 -4.70 -9.96
N ALA A 97 -3.68 -4.23 -10.72
CA ALA A 97 -3.89 -4.63 -12.11
C ALA A 97 -2.73 -4.21 -13.03
N SER A 98 -2.20 -3.00 -12.82
CA SER A 98 -1.08 -2.45 -13.60
C SER A 98 0.25 -3.09 -13.23
N GLY A 99 0.58 -3.16 -11.94
CA GLY A 99 1.87 -3.64 -11.45
C GLY A 99 2.12 -5.11 -11.75
N THR A 100 1.07 -5.92 -11.68
CA THR A 100 1.15 -7.37 -11.95
C THR A 100 1.00 -7.74 -13.42
N ARG A 101 0.83 -6.76 -14.33
CA ARG A 101 0.59 -7.05 -15.75
C ARG A 101 1.79 -7.71 -16.43
N THR A 102 3.00 -7.19 -16.18
CA THR A 102 4.26 -7.70 -16.75
C THR A 102 5.43 -7.63 -15.75
N PRO A 103 5.38 -8.33 -14.59
CA PRO A 103 6.40 -8.21 -13.55
C PRO A 103 7.83 -8.42 -14.06
N GLY A 104 8.78 -7.63 -13.58
CA GLY A 104 10.19 -7.67 -13.97
C GLY A 104 10.53 -6.98 -15.29
N ARG A 105 9.53 -6.55 -16.08
CA ARG A 105 9.77 -5.76 -17.29
C ARG A 105 10.36 -4.40 -16.95
N ASP A 106 11.27 -3.91 -17.78
CA ASP A 106 11.83 -2.59 -17.63
C ASP A 106 10.89 -1.50 -18.17
N ASP A 107 9.86 -1.18 -17.38
CA ASP A 107 8.94 -0.07 -17.61
C ASP A 107 8.57 0.64 -16.29
N THR A 108 7.66 1.62 -16.36
CA THR A 108 7.33 2.51 -15.25
C THR A 108 6.27 1.96 -14.29
N GLU A 109 5.64 0.82 -14.60
CA GLU A 109 4.53 0.30 -13.80
C GLU A 109 4.80 -1.10 -13.26
N SER A 110 5.56 -1.92 -14.00
CA SER A 110 5.74 -3.33 -13.67
C SER A 110 6.43 -3.50 -12.33
N TRP A 111 5.83 -4.32 -11.48
CA TRP A 111 6.42 -4.65 -10.19
C TRP A 111 7.70 -5.48 -10.36
N PRO A 112 8.70 -5.30 -9.48
CA PRO A 112 9.85 -6.18 -9.45
C PRO A 112 9.40 -7.62 -9.16
N LEU A 113 10.18 -8.59 -9.64
CA LEU A 113 9.98 -9.99 -9.26
C LEU A 113 10.32 -10.16 -7.78
N ILE A 114 9.58 -11.04 -7.10
CA ILE A 114 9.99 -11.49 -5.77
C ILE A 114 11.09 -12.53 -5.96
N LEU A 115 12.30 -12.16 -5.57
CA LEU A 115 13.49 -13.01 -5.60
C LEU A 115 13.99 -13.24 -4.16
N ASP A 116 15.13 -13.93 -4.03
CA ASP A 116 15.74 -14.27 -2.75
C ASP A 116 16.12 -13.02 -1.93
N HIS A 117 16.04 -13.13 -0.61
CA HIS A 117 16.31 -12.04 0.33
C HIS A 117 17.74 -11.49 0.24
N ASP A 118 18.70 -12.35 -0.12
CA ASP A 118 20.11 -12.02 -0.31
C ASP A 118 20.38 -11.21 -1.59
N VAL A 119 19.43 -11.22 -2.54
CA VAL A 119 19.51 -10.49 -3.81
C VAL A 119 18.31 -9.55 -3.91
N GLN A 120 18.42 -8.39 -3.25
CA GLN A 120 17.38 -7.35 -3.27
C GLN A 120 16.07 -7.79 -2.59
N GLY A 121 16.13 -8.33 -1.36
CA GLY A 121 14.98 -8.87 -0.60
C GLY A 121 13.82 -7.94 -0.23
N GLN A 122 13.80 -6.70 -0.71
CA GLN A 122 12.74 -5.74 -0.38
C GLN A 122 11.38 -6.14 -0.98
N PRO A 123 11.25 -6.63 -2.24
CA PRO A 123 9.99 -7.16 -2.75
C PRO A 123 9.44 -8.34 -1.94
N MET A 124 10.29 -9.15 -1.29
CA MET A 124 9.85 -10.21 -0.36
C MET A 124 9.11 -9.61 0.83
N VAL A 125 9.71 -8.60 1.49
CA VAL A 125 9.09 -7.90 2.63
C VAL A 125 7.80 -7.22 2.21
N GLU A 126 7.82 -6.51 1.09
CA GLU A 126 6.66 -5.74 0.63
C GLU A 126 5.52 -6.64 0.14
N SER A 127 5.83 -7.86 -0.34
CA SER A 127 4.80 -8.86 -0.67
C SER A 127 3.95 -9.28 0.54
N ALA A 128 4.54 -9.35 1.73
CA ALA A 128 3.81 -9.66 2.96
C ALA A 128 2.81 -8.55 3.31
N SER A 129 3.21 -7.28 3.16
CA SER A 129 2.31 -6.13 3.31
C SER A 129 1.16 -6.16 2.31
N VAL A 130 1.44 -6.47 1.04
CA VAL A 130 0.40 -6.62 0.00
C VAL A 130 -0.57 -7.75 0.35
N ALA A 131 -0.06 -8.94 0.69
CA ALA A 131 -0.89 -10.09 1.04
C ALA A 131 -1.78 -9.81 2.26
N LEU A 132 -1.25 -9.15 3.29
CA LEU A 132 -2.01 -8.77 4.47
C LEU A 132 -3.09 -7.71 4.13
N GLY A 133 -2.75 -6.70 3.34
CA GLY A 133 -3.71 -5.69 2.88
C GLY A 133 -4.87 -6.33 2.10
N LEU A 134 -4.56 -7.25 1.18
CA LEU A 134 -5.57 -8.01 0.43
C LEU A 134 -6.45 -8.84 1.35
N ARG A 135 -5.86 -9.50 2.37
CA ARG A 135 -6.61 -10.32 3.32
C ARG A 135 -7.55 -9.48 4.19
N LEU A 136 -7.08 -8.34 4.70
CA LEU A 136 -7.88 -7.42 5.53
C LEU A 136 -9.04 -6.81 4.75
N THR A 137 -8.84 -6.53 3.47
CA THR A 137 -9.82 -5.85 2.61
C THR A 137 -10.61 -6.80 1.71
N ALA A 138 -10.45 -8.12 1.88
CA ALA A 138 -10.94 -9.10 0.92
C ALA A 138 -12.43 -8.97 0.53
N PRO A 139 -13.37 -8.64 1.46
CA PRO A 139 -14.77 -8.44 1.10
C PRO A 139 -15.03 -7.27 0.14
N TRP A 140 -14.20 -6.23 0.18
CA TRP A 140 -14.41 -4.98 -0.55
C TRP A 140 -13.47 -4.81 -1.74
N LEU A 141 -12.27 -5.38 -1.67
CA LEU A 141 -11.26 -5.31 -2.73
C LEU A 141 -11.11 -6.65 -3.45
N TRP A 142 -10.46 -7.64 -2.82
CA TRP A 142 -10.04 -8.89 -3.48
C TRP A 142 -11.17 -9.57 -4.25
N LYS A 143 -12.34 -9.76 -3.62
CA LYS A 143 -13.49 -10.45 -4.23
C LYS A 143 -14.10 -9.71 -5.42
N ASN A 144 -13.82 -8.42 -5.56
CA ASN A 144 -14.37 -7.57 -6.61
C ASN A 144 -13.37 -7.29 -7.75
N LEU A 145 -12.12 -7.77 -7.63
CA LEU A 145 -11.14 -7.70 -8.71
C LEU A 145 -11.54 -8.63 -9.87
N ASP A 146 -11.22 -8.22 -11.10
CA ASP A 146 -11.30 -9.10 -12.27
C ASP A 146 -10.50 -10.39 -12.02
N ALA A 147 -11.05 -11.54 -12.44
CA ALA A 147 -10.41 -12.84 -12.24
C ALA A 147 -8.97 -12.88 -12.79
N GLY A 148 -8.74 -12.27 -13.96
CA GLY A 148 -7.40 -12.20 -14.53
C GLY A 148 -6.42 -11.33 -13.73
N VAL A 149 -6.90 -10.36 -12.94
CA VAL A 149 -6.06 -9.61 -12.00
C VAL A 149 -5.76 -10.47 -10.78
N GLN A 150 -6.75 -11.16 -10.23
CA GLN A 150 -6.55 -12.10 -9.11
C GLN A 150 -5.47 -13.13 -9.45
N ASP A 151 -5.57 -13.79 -10.61
CA ASP A 151 -4.58 -14.78 -11.06
C ASP A 151 -3.16 -14.23 -11.12
N ARG A 152 -2.98 -13.01 -11.66
CA ARG A 152 -1.66 -12.37 -11.76
C ARG A 152 -1.10 -11.95 -10.41
N VAL A 153 -1.95 -11.46 -9.51
CA VAL A 153 -1.56 -11.11 -8.14
C VAL A 153 -1.14 -12.36 -7.37
N GLU A 154 -1.90 -13.46 -7.48
CA GLU A 154 -1.51 -14.72 -6.87
C GLU A 154 -0.19 -15.24 -7.42
N GLU A 155 -0.01 -15.24 -8.75
CA GLU A 155 1.23 -15.72 -9.37
C GLU A 155 2.44 -14.88 -8.93
N TRP A 156 2.29 -13.56 -8.85
CA TRP A 156 3.34 -12.69 -8.31
C TRP A 156 3.67 -13.03 -6.85
N LEU A 157 2.65 -13.17 -5.98
CA LEU A 157 2.84 -13.53 -4.56
C LEU A 157 3.46 -14.91 -4.36
N ARG A 158 3.20 -15.89 -5.25
CA ARG A 158 3.83 -17.22 -5.21
C ARG A 158 5.35 -17.15 -5.35
N GLY A 159 5.91 -16.07 -5.91
CA GLY A 159 7.35 -15.82 -5.93
C GLY A 159 7.98 -15.88 -4.53
N ALA A 160 7.26 -15.37 -3.51
CA ALA A 160 7.71 -15.40 -2.11
C ALA A 160 7.86 -16.81 -1.52
N LEU A 161 7.21 -17.82 -2.12
CA LEU A 161 7.28 -19.21 -1.68
C LEU A 161 8.29 -20.04 -2.49
N ARG A 162 8.71 -19.53 -3.65
CA ARG A 162 9.61 -20.24 -4.58
C ARG A 162 11.07 -19.83 -4.40
N HIS A 163 11.32 -18.70 -3.74
CA HIS A 163 12.65 -18.13 -3.49
C HIS A 163 12.77 -17.88 -1.99
N VAL A 164 13.60 -18.66 -1.29
CA VAL A 164 13.84 -18.60 0.18
C VAL A 164 15.33 -18.64 0.44
#